data_AF-A0A6B1KTY0-F1
#
_entry.id   AF-A0A6B1KTY0-F1
#
_cell.length_a   1.000
_cell.length_b   1.000
_cell.length_c   1.000
_cell.angle_alpha   90.00
_cell.angle_beta   90.00
_cell.angle_gamma   90.00
#
_symmetry.space_group_name_H-M   'P 1'
#
loop_
_entity.id
_entity.type
_entity.pdbx_description
1 polymer ?
#
loop_
_entity_poly.entity_id
_entity_poly.type
_entity_poly.pdbx_seq_one_letter_code
_entity_poly.pdbx_strand_id
1 'polypeptide(L)'
;MTGTAPGRPPRTAWRARAKTRIAYLEAQLERERVKPCSEDRKTLVEGMRGHLKKAGAAADEDFGWRRAWSGSAAREGVWSNIRSAEVMLLQLVSDEEAAGRASDVMALVKDHLEADDPRRVRLGRRLRSIISGEISPSDRDLMVRALDAAYNALDDELARVRSLRNILWTATFLVLLGVAGLAVYGWFFPQSLSICFTPKVDPGGASGVTVVCPTAEHTDVSAGTPASELAESRDILTVEIAGLAGAALTVIASLRRIRGTDSPYMLPLASAVLKFPTGALSAFLGLLLIRGAFVPGLSDLDSRAQVLGWAAAFGAAQHLVTRLVDDRAQMTLAEVGRTTEAVVDPERAAVKESDVPGETGAPGPPAAFQDGEGPHEGAQEGTRARAPVDEGTEGARPRAGP
;
A
#
# COMPACT_ATOMS: atom_id res chain seq x y z
N MET A 1 -27.10 -12.42 41.51
CA MET A 1 -25.65 -12.15 41.43
C MET A 1 -24.93 -13.46 41.13
N THR A 2 -24.58 -13.71 39.87
CA THR A 2 -23.72 -14.84 39.48
C THR A 2 -22.30 -14.32 39.31
N GLY A 3 -21.41 -14.65 40.26
CA GLY A 3 -20.02 -14.21 40.20
C GLY A 3 -19.27 -14.89 39.06
N THR A 4 -18.92 -14.14 38.03
CA THR A 4 -18.01 -14.60 36.98
C THR A 4 -16.64 -14.83 37.60
N ALA A 5 -16.07 -16.03 37.41
CA ALA A 5 -14.73 -16.33 37.90
C ALA A 5 -13.70 -15.32 37.36
N PRO A 6 -12.66 -14.94 38.14
CA PRO A 6 -11.69 -13.94 37.71
C PRO A 6 -10.91 -14.42 36.48
N GLY A 7 -11.30 -13.92 35.30
CA GLY A 7 -10.69 -14.26 34.03
C GLY A 7 -9.21 -13.89 34.00
N ARG A 8 -8.40 -14.74 33.37
CA ARG A 8 -6.94 -14.56 33.25
C ARG A 8 -6.60 -13.16 32.71
N PRO A 9 -5.62 -12.44 33.30
CA PRO A 9 -5.29 -11.09 32.86
C PRO A 9 -4.88 -11.05 31.38
N PRO A 10 -5.34 -10.04 30.61
CA PRO A 10 -5.13 -9.99 29.17
C PRO A 10 -3.65 -9.83 28.81
N ARG A 11 -3.09 -10.85 28.15
CA ARG A 11 -1.65 -10.95 27.80
C ARG A 11 -1.12 -9.92 26.78
N THR A 12 -1.97 -9.03 26.24
CA THR A 12 -1.62 -8.06 25.19
C THR A 12 -2.61 -6.89 25.19
N ALA A 13 -2.14 -5.67 24.91
CA ALA A 13 -2.96 -4.46 24.92
C ALA A 13 -4.23 -4.54 24.05
N TRP A 14 -4.18 -5.18 22.88
CA TRP A 14 -5.37 -5.35 22.03
C TRP A 14 -6.44 -6.25 22.67
N ARG A 15 -6.05 -7.34 23.34
CA ARG A 15 -6.96 -8.21 24.10
C ARG A 15 -7.57 -7.47 25.30
N ALA A 16 -6.80 -6.60 25.95
CA ALA A 16 -7.31 -5.78 27.05
C ALA A 16 -8.42 -4.83 26.54
N ARG A 17 -8.16 -4.07 25.47
CA ARG A 17 -9.16 -3.19 24.83
C ARG A 17 -10.40 -3.94 24.38
N ALA A 18 -10.23 -5.10 23.73
CA ALA A 18 -11.35 -5.94 23.29
C ALA A 18 -12.19 -6.45 24.47
N LYS A 19 -11.57 -6.99 25.53
CA LYS A 19 -12.29 -7.42 26.74
C LYS A 19 -13.03 -6.28 27.43
N THR A 20 -12.43 -5.09 27.53
CA THR A 20 -13.10 -3.90 28.08
C THR A 20 -14.31 -3.51 27.23
N ARG A 21 -14.22 -3.58 25.89
CA ARG A 21 -15.35 -3.29 25.01
C ARG A 21 -16.46 -4.33 25.10
N ILE A 22 -16.12 -5.62 25.17
CA ILE A 22 -17.09 -6.70 25.39
C ILE A 22 -17.84 -6.49 26.71
N ALA A 23 -17.13 -6.30 27.83
CA ALA A 23 -17.75 -6.08 29.13
C ALA A 23 -18.66 -4.83 29.16
N TYR A 24 -18.28 -3.76 28.46
CA TYR A 24 -19.12 -2.57 28.28
C TYR A 24 -20.42 -2.87 27.51
N LEU A 25 -20.35 -3.67 26.44
CA LEU A 25 -21.53 -4.08 25.66
C LEU A 25 -22.42 -5.08 26.42
N GLU A 26 -21.84 -6.00 27.19
CA GLU A 26 -22.58 -6.91 28.08
C GLU A 26 -23.37 -6.14 29.15
N ALA A 27 -22.76 -5.12 29.76
CA ALA A 27 -23.42 -4.28 30.76
C ALA A 27 -24.63 -3.49 30.19
N GLN A 28 -24.55 -3.05 28.93
CA GLN A 28 -25.68 -2.40 28.24
C GLN A 28 -26.76 -3.40 27.85
N LEU A 29 -26.37 -4.58 27.36
CA LEU A 29 -27.32 -5.63 27.02
C LEU A 29 -28.16 -6.06 28.23
N GLU A 30 -27.54 -6.19 29.42
CA GLU A 30 -28.28 -6.54 30.63
C GLU A 30 -29.19 -5.39 31.11
N ARG A 31 -28.81 -4.11 30.93
CA ARG A 31 -29.71 -2.97 31.15
C ARG A 31 -30.95 -3.04 30.25
N GLU A 32 -30.78 -3.38 28.97
CA GLU A 32 -31.88 -3.48 28.01
C GLU A 32 -32.75 -4.72 28.20
N ARG A 33 -32.21 -5.80 28.76
CA ARG A 33 -32.91 -7.06 29.03
C ARG A 33 -34.01 -6.95 30.10
N VAL A 34 -33.89 -6.03 31.05
CA VAL A 34 -34.86 -5.87 32.16
C VAL A 34 -36.18 -5.25 31.70
N LYS A 35 -36.22 -4.60 30.53
CA LYS A 35 -37.43 -4.00 29.95
C LYS A 35 -38.38 -5.11 29.43
N PRO A 36 -39.72 -4.96 29.52
CA PRO A 36 -40.66 -5.94 28.97
C PRO A 36 -40.45 -6.12 27.46
N CYS A 37 -40.29 -7.37 27.01
CA CYS A 37 -39.84 -7.70 25.66
C CYS A 37 -40.92 -8.41 24.83
N SER A 38 -41.12 -7.92 23.59
CA SER A 38 -41.69 -8.71 22.49
C SER A 38 -40.77 -9.86 22.09
N GLU A 39 -41.28 -10.85 21.34
CA GLU A 39 -40.47 -11.97 20.83
C GLU A 39 -39.30 -11.49 19.94
N ASP A 40 -39.51 -10.48 19.09
CA ASP A 40 -38.46 -9.89 18.26
C ASP A 40 -37.31 -9.34 19.12
N ARG A 41 -37.64 -8.66 20.23
CA ARG A 41 -36.65 -8.11 21.16
C ARG A 41 -35.88 -9.20 21.89
N LYS A 42 -36.51 -10.34 22.22
CA LYS A 42 -35.81 -11.51 22.79
C LYS A 42 -34.81 -12.08 21.79
N THR A 43 -35.20 -12.19 20.52
CA THR A 43 -34.34 -12.68 19.42
C THR A 43 -33.09 -11.80 19.27
N LEU A 44 -33.25 -10.47 19.27
CA LEU A 44 -32.13 -9.52 19.22
C LEU A 44 -31.21 -9.60 20.45
N VAL A 45 -31.77 -9.74 21.66
CA VAL A 45 -31.00 -9.90 22.90
C VAL A 45 -30.14 -11.17 22.88
N GLU A 46 -30.70 -12.30 22.44
CA GLU A 46 -29.95 -13.57 22.38
C GLU A 46 -28.93 -13.57 21.23
N GLY A 47 -29.25 -12.95 20.08
CA GLY A 47 -28.30 -12.72 19.00
C GLY A 47 -27.08 -11.91 19.45
N MET A 48 -27.30 -10.77 20.11
CA MET A 48 -26.23 -9.93 20.64
C MET A 48 -25.38 -10.67 21.69
N ARG A 49 -26.02 -11.41 22.60
CA ARG A 49 -25.33 -12.29 23.56
C ARG A 49 -24.49 -13.35 22.87
N GLY A 50 -25.00 -13.97 21.81
CA GLY A 50 -24.29 -14.96 21.00
C GLY A 50 -23.02 -14.40 20.37
N HIS A 51 -23.07 -13.18 19.82
CA HIS A 51 -21.89 -12.49 19.30
C HIS A 51 -20.88 -12.14 20.40
N LEU A 52 -21.31 -11.56 21.52
CA LEU A 52 -20.41 -11.21 22.63
C LEU A 52 -19.72 -12.45 23.23
N LYS A 53 -20.43 -13.58 23.35
CA LYS A 53 -19.84 -14.86 23.77
C LYS A 53 -18.79 -15.38 22.79
N LYS A 54 -19.04 -15.29 21.47
CA LYS A 54 -18.05 -15.63 20.43
C LYS A 54 -16.82 -14.72 20.50
N ALA A 55 -17.02 -13.42 20.69
CA ALA A 55 -15.93 -12.46 20.85
C ALA A 55 -15.10 -12.73 22.13
N GLY A 56 -15.75 -13.05 23.24
CA GLY A 56 -15.08 -13.42 24.49
C GLY A 56 -14.21 -14.65 24.33
N ALA A 57 -14.77 -15.74 23.78
CA ALA A 57 -14.04 -16.98 23.52
C ALA A 57 -12.81 -16.76 22.62
N ALA A 58 -12.98 -16.08 21.48
CA ALA A 58 -11.88 -15.79 20.55
C ALA A 58 -10.81 -14.82 21.13
N ALA A 59 -11.18 -13.98 22.11
CA ALA A 59 -10.23 -13.13 22.81
C ALA A 59 -9.37 -13.91 23.84
N ASP A 60 -9.93 -14.99 24.41
CA ASP A 60 -9.29 -15.87 25.39
C ASP A 60 -8.49 -17.04 24.77
N GLU A 61 -8.78 -17.44 23.52
CA GLU A 61 -8.00 -18.46 22.80
C GLU A 61 -6.51 -18.10 22.71
N ASP A 62 -5.65 -19.04 23.09
CA ASP A 62 -4.20 -18.84 23.13
C ASP A 62 -3.47 -19.77 22.15
N PHE A 63 -3.22 -19.23 20.96
CA PHE A 63 -2.72 -19.94 19.77
C PHE A 63 -1.28 -20.49 19.85
N GLY A 64 -0.67 -20.55 21.03
CA GLY A 64 0.67 -21.12 21.26
C GLY A 64 1.71 -20.64 20.26
N TRP A 65 2.37 -21.59 19.58
CA TRP A 65 3.36 -21.33 18.53
C TRP A 65 2.74 -20.86 17.19
N ARG A 66 1.46 -21.16 16.93
CA ARG A 66 0.74 -20.73 15.71
C ARG A 66 0.28 -19.27 15.75
N ARG A 67 0.56 -18.58 16.85
CA ARG A 67 0.15 -17.20 17.15
C ARG A 67 0.62 -16.16 16.13
N ALA A 68 1.72 -16.42 15.41
CA ALA A 68 2.22 -15.54 14.34
C ALA A 68 1.33 -15.54 13.08
N TRP A 69 0.61 -16.63 12.80
CA TRP A 69 -0.31 -16.75 11.66
C TRP A 69 -1.78 -16.62 12.08
N SER A 70 -2.23 -17.42 13.05
CA SER A 70 -3.65 -17.46 13.48
C SER A 70 -4.09 -16.29 14.36
N GLY A 71 -3.14 -15.59 15.00
CA GLY A 71 -3.43 -14.49 15.91
C GLY A 71 -4.04 -13.23 15.26
N SER A 72 -4.09 -13.14 13.92
CA SER A 72 -4.85 -12.09 13.22
C SER A 72 -6.30 -12.51 13.00
N ALA A 73 -6.56 -13.72 12.47
CA ALA A 73 -7.92 -14.23 12.28
C ALA A 73 -8.74 -14.22 13.57
N ALA A 74 -8.12 -14.54 14.71
CA ALA A 74 -8.78 -14.43 16.02
C ALA A 74 -9.12 -12.98 16.40
N ARG A 75 -8.20 -12.04 16.17
CA ARG A 75 -8.45 -10.60 16.42
C ARG A 75 -9.58 -10.08 15.54
N GLU A 76 -9.61 -10.47 14.28
CA GLU A 76 -10.67 -10.12 13.33
C GLU A 76 -12.02 -10.71 13.77
N GLY A 77 -12.06 -11.99 14.14
CA GLY A 77 -13.25 -12.63 14.69
C GLY A 77 -13.79 -11.95 15.95
N VAL A 78 -12.89 -11.51 16.85
CA VAL A 78 -13.27 -10.70 18.04
C VAL A 78 -13.92 -9.39 17.63
N TRP A 79 -13.27 -8.58 16.79
CA TRP A 79 -13.79 -7.26 16.41
C TRP A 79 -15.03 -7.33 15.52
N SER A 80 -15.12 -8.31 14.62
CA SER A 80 -16.31 -8.55 13.79
C SER A 80 -17.53 -8.86 14.66
N ASN A 81 -17.40 -9.76 15.64
CA ASN A 81 -18.48 -10.04 16.58
C ASN A 81 -18.82 -8.85 17.49
N ILE A 82 -17.84 -8.04 17.91
CA ILE A 82 -18.08 -6.79 18.66
C ILE A 82 -18.91 -5.81 17.81
N ARG A 83 -18.54 -5.60 16.55
CA ARG A 83 -19.26 -4.72 15.61
C ARG A 83 -20.67 -5.20 15.32
N SER A 84 -20.88 -6.51 15.11
CA SER A 84 -22.21 -7.10 14.99
C SER A 84 -23.07 -6.83 16.24
N ALA A 85 -22.49 -6.95 17.43
CA ALA A 85 -23.18 -6.65 18.69
C ALA A 85 -23.51 -5.14 18.84
N GLU A 86 -22.69 -4.24 18.31
CA GLU A 86 -22.95 -2.79 18.31
C GLU A 86 -24.08 -2.39 17.36
N VAL A 87 -24.16 -3.02 16.18
CA VAL A 87 -25.29 -2.85 15.24
C VAL A 87 -26.59 -3.36 15.85
N MET A 88 -26.57 -4.52 16.54
CA MET A 88 -27.74 -5.02 17.28
C MET A 88 -28.11 -4.15 18.48
N LEU A 89 -27.14 -3.58 19.18
CA LEU A 89 -27.39 -2.66 20.30
C LEU A 89 -28.17 -1.42 19.85
N LEU A 90 -27.86 -0.85 18.68
CA LEU A 90 -28.65 0.25 18.11
C LEU A 90 -30.11 -0.11 17.84
N GLN A 91 -30.45 -1.40 17.65
CA GLN A 91 -31.84 -1.87 17.55
C GLN A 91 -32.51 -2.09 18.92
N LEU A 92 -31.74 -2.19 20.00
CA LEU A 92 -32.23 -2.51 21.36
C LEU A 92 -32.41 -1.29 22.28
N VAL A 93 -31.58 -0.26 22.18
CA VAL A 93 -31.59 0.92 23.07
C VAL A 93 -32.92 1.73 23.02
N SER A 94 -33.09 2.73 23.90
CA SER A 94 -34.16 3.72 23.69
C SER A 94 -33.87 4.62 22.49
N ASP A 95 -34.91 5.26 21.97
CA ASP A 95 -34.80 6.24 20.88
C ASP A 95 -33.95 7.47 21.29
N GLU A 96 -34.07 7.90 22.55
CA GLU A 96 -33.19 8.93 23.17
C GLU A 96 -31.71 8.51 23.17
N GLU A 97 -31.41 7.26 23.52
CA GLU A 97 -30.03 6.74 23.54
C GLU A 97 -29.49 6.45 22.13
N ALA A 98 -30.36 6.12 21.18
CA ALA A 98 -30.01 6.07 19.76
C ALA A 98 -29.67 7.47 19.23
N ALA A 99 -30.48 8.48 19.54
CA ALA A 99 -30.22 9.88 19.18
C ALA A 99 -28.87 10.37 19.73
N GLY A 100 -28.56 10.06 20.99
CA GLY A 100 -27.26 10.38 21.61
C GLY A 100 -26.05 9.76 20.90
N ARG A 101 -26.23 8.64 20.18
CA ARG A 101 -25.18 7.94 19.40
C ARG A 101 -25.11 8.37 17.94
N ALA A 102 -26.05 9.18 17.45
CA ALA A 102 -26.13 9.53 16.03
C ALA A 102 -24.88 10.26 15.52
N SER A 103 -24.24 11.06 16.37
CA SER A 103 -22.96 11.72 16.09
C SER A 103 -21.83 10.72 15.84
N ASP A 104 -21.67 9.73 16.72
CA ASP A 104 -20.62 8.70 16.63
C ASP A 104 -20.83 7.79 15.41
N VAL A 105 -22.08 7.41 15.15
CA VAL A 105 -22.46 6.65 13.94
C VAL A 105 -22.13 7.45 12.69
N MET A 106 -22.47 8.74 12.65
CA MET A 106 -22.16 9.59 11.50
C MET A 106 -20.64 9.79 11.31
N ALA A 107 -19.84 9.82 12.38
CA ALA A 107 -18.39 9.88 12.27
C ALA A 107 -17.85 8.62 11.55
N LEU A 108 -18.17 7.43 12.06
CA LEU A 108 -17.78 6.15 11.44
C LEU A 108 -18.27 6.03 9.98
N VAL A 109 -19.48 6.53 9.70
CA VAL A 109 -20.05 6.54 8.35
C VAL A 109 -19.32 7.50 7.41
N LYS A 110 -18.82 8.64 7.91
CA LYS A 110 -18.02 9.58 7.11
C LYS A 110 -16.61 9.05 6.82
N ASP A 111 -16.06 8.27 7.73
CA ASP A 111 -14.70 7.74 7.64
C ASP A 111 -14.60 6.55 6.67
N HIS A 112 -15.66 5.73 6.55
CA HIS A 112 -15.63 4.47 5.77
C HIS A 112 -16.62 4.35 4.58
N LEU A 113 -17.57 5.29 4.38
CA LEU A 113 -18.42 5.29 3.18
C LEU A 113 -18.03 6.43 2.25
N GLU A 114 -18.15 6.21 0.94
CA GLU A 114 -17.95 7.23 -0.10
C GLU A 114 -18.92 8.41 0.06
N ALA A 115 -18.53 9.60 -0.44
CA ALA A 115 -19.21 10.86 -0.13
C ALA A 115 -20.66 10.93 -0.68
N ASP A 116 -20.92 10.21 -1.76
CA ASP A 116 -22.16 10.10 -2.51
C ASP A 116 -23.04 8.91 -2.07
N ASP A 117 -22.57 8.03 -1.17
CA ASP A 117 -23.35 6.88 -0.72
C ASP A 117 -24.74 7.31 -0.19
N PRO A 118 -25.84 6.73 -0.70
CA PRO A 118 -27.19 7.19 -0.38
C PRO A 118 -27.57 7.01 1.09
N ARG A 119 -26.88 6.16 1.86
CA ARG A 119 -27.03 6.01 3.32
C ARG A 119 -26.32 7.17 4.03
N ARG A 120 -25.05 7.46 3.69
CA ARG A 120 -24.28 8.60 4.22
C ARG A 120 -25.01 9.92 3.98
N VAL A 121 -25.47 10.16 2.75
CA VAL A 121 -26.16 11.41 2.37
C VAL A 121 -27.51 11.54 3.09
N ARG A 122 -28.32 10.47 3.17
CA ARG A 122 -29.61 10.53 3.90
C ARG A 122 -29.43 10.71 5.40
N LEU A 123 -28.50 9.99 6.02
CA LEU A 123 -28.21 10.11 7.45
C LEU A 123 -27.71 11.54 7.77
N GLY A 124 -26.82 12.08 6.95
CA GLY A 124 -26.33 13.46 7.11
C GLY A 124 -27.43 14.52 7.08
N ARG A 125 -28.48 14.34 6.27
CA ARG A 125 -29.64 15.25 6.25
C ARG A 125 -30.51 15.14 7.51
N ARG A 126 -30.72 13.93 8.03
CA ARG A 126 -31.57 13.67 9.21
C ARG A 126 -30.85 13.91 10.54
N LEU A 127 -29.51 13.87 10.55
CA LEU A 127 -28.66 13.96 11.75
C LEU A 127 -29.07 15.05 12.74
N ARG A 128 -29.36 16.27 12.27
CA ARG A 128 -29.73 17.38 13.17
C ARG A 128 -31.07 17.13 13.89
N SER A 129 -32.07 16.63 13.16
CA SER A 129 -33.40 16.29 13.68
C SER A 129 -33.33 15.10 14.65
N ILE A 130 -32.51 14.09 14.32
CA ILE A 130 -32.21 12.95 15.22
C ILE A 130 -31.57 13.44 16.53
N ILE A 131 -30.53 14.29 16.46
CA ILE A 131 -29.83 14.81 17.66
C ILE A 131 -30.75 15.70 18.52
N SER A 132 -31.71 16.41 17.94
CA SER A 132 -32.74 17.16 18.70
C SER A 132 -33.85 16.27 19.29
N GLY A 133 -33.76 14.95 19.16
CA GLY A 133 -34.72 13.98 19.74
C GLY A 133 -35.89 13.60 18.84
N GLU A 134 -35.97 14.11 17.61
CA GLU A 134 -37.02 13.81 16.63
C GLU A 134 -36.73 12.54 15.81
N ILE A 135 -36.21 11.50 16.47
CA ILE A 135 -35.86 10.24 15.81
C ILE A 135 -37.12 9.45 15.47
N SER A 136 -37.25 9.04 14.20
CA SER A 136 -38.30 8.12 13.76
C SER A 136 -37.79 6.67 13.68
N PRO A 137 -38.68 5.66 13.67
CA PRO A 137 -38.28 4.27 13.45
C PRO A 137 -37.49 4.05 12.14
N SER A 138 -37.77 4.85 11.09
CA SER A 138 -37.02 4.79 9.83
C SER A 138 -35.66 5.49 9.90
N ASP A 139 -35.49 6.52 10.73
CA ASP A 139 -34.15 7.07 11.03
C ASP A 139 -33.28 6.06 11.76
N ARG A 140 -33.87 5.30 12.68
CA ARG A 140 -33.20 4.24 13.43
C ARG A 140 -32.75 3.10 12.52
N ASP A 141 -33.61 2.62 11.62
CA ASP A 141 -33.25 1.65 10.59
C ASP A 141 -32.14 2.19 9.66
N LEU A 142 -32.22 3.47 9.26
CA LEU A 142 -31.18 4.13 8.47
C LEU A 142 -29.83 4.19 9.22
N MET A 143 -29.82 4.51 10.52
CA MET A 143 -28.61 4.50 11.34
C MET A 143 -27.99 3.10 11.44
N VAL A 144 -28.82 2.07 11.68
CA VAL A 144 -28.40 0.67 11.77
C VAL A 144 -27.77 0.22 10.44
N ARG A 145 -28.43 0.46 9.31
CA ARG A 145 -27.91 0.09 7.97
C ARG A 145 -26.69 0.90 7.56
N ALA A 146 -26.56 2.15 7.99
CA ALA A 146 -25.39 2.97 7.73
C ALA A 146 -24.18 2.51 8.56
N LEU A 147 -24.38 2.16 9.84
CA LEU A 147 -23.32 1.62 10.69
C LEU A 147 -22.83 0.24 10.21
N ASP A 148 -23.76 -0.65 9.87
CA ASP A 148 -23.42 -1.97 9.32
C ASP A 148 -22.62 -1.84 8.01
N ALA A 149 -23.03 -0.93 7.12
CA ALA A 149 -22.28 -0.60 5.91
C ALA A 149 -20.87 -0.09 6.20
N ALA A 150 -20.70 0.79 7.19
CA ALA A 150 -19.39 1.33 7.59
C ALA A 150 -18.47 0.24 8.13
N TYR A 151 -19.02 -0.70 8.91
CA TYR A 151 -18.27 -1.83 9.44
C TYR A 151 -17.91 -2.88 8.40
N ASN A 152 -18.78 -3.13 7.41
CA ASN A 152 -18.44 -3.98 6.26
C ASN A 152 -17.36 -3.35 5.38
N ALA A 153 -17.44 -2.04 5.08
CA ALA A 153 -16.41 -1.32 4.33
C ALA A 153 -15.05 -1.33 5.05
N LEU A 154 -15.04 -1.07 6.37
CA LEU A 154 -13.86 -1.23 7.21
C LEU A 154 -13.30 -2.67 7.15
N ASP A 155 -14.13 -3.71 7.23
CA ASP A 155 -13.63 -5.09 7.17
C ASP A 155 -13.05 -5.48 5.80
N ASP A 156 -13.54 -4.88 4.70
CA ASP A 156 -12.94 -4.99 3.36
C ASP A 156 -11.59 -4.26 3.24
N GLU A 157 -11.43 -3.07 3.82
CA GLU A 157 -10.13 -2.39 3.93
C GLU A 157 -9.11 -3.29 4.66
N LEU A 158 -9.52 -3.85 5.81
CA LEU A 158 -8.68 -4.76 6.60
C LEU A 158 -8.47 -6.11 5.86
N ALA A 159 -9.37 -6.53 4.96
CA ALA A 159 -9.17 -7.69 4.07
C ALA A 159 -8.05 -7.46 3.04
N ARG A 160 -8.03 -6.30 2.37
CA ARG A 160 -6.99 -5.95 1.41
C ARG A 160 -5.61 -5.91 2.08
N VAL A 161 -5.54 -5.32 3.27
CA VAL A 161 -4.34 -5.28 4.12
C VAL A 161 -3.83 -6.69 4.49
N ARG A 162 -4.72 -7.62 4.81
CA ARG A 162 -4.35 -9.04 5.07
C ARG A 162 -3.76 -9.71 3.84
N SER A 163 -4.42 -9.58 2.69
CA SER A 163 -3.97 -10.18 1.43
C SER A 163 -2.56 -9.70 1.09
N LEU A 164 -2.34 -8.38 1.12
CA LEU A 164 -1.02 -7.78 0.90
C LEU A 164 0.03 -8.31 1.89
N ARG A 165 -0.28 -8.39 3.18
CA ARG A 165 0.65 -8.95 4.18
C ARG A 165 1.02 -10.40 3.89
N ASN A 166 0.05 -11.22 3.49
CA ASN A 166 0.28 -12.63 3.18
C ASN A 166 1.10 -12.78 1.88
N ILE A 167 0.80 -12.00 0.84
CA ILE A 167 1.60 -11.93 -0.40
C ILE A 167 3.04 -11.52 -0.09
N LEU A 168 3.26 -10.51 0.74
CA LEU A 168 4.60 -10.07 1.17
C LEU A 168 5.36 -11.18 1.91
N TRP A 169 4.70 -11.94 2.79
CA TRP A 169 5.34 -13.09 3.46
C TRP A 169 5.67 -14.23 2.50
N THR A 170 4.77 -14.57 1.57
CA THR A 170 5.03 -15.59 0.54
C THR A 170 6.18 -15.17 -0.37
N ALA A 171 6.20 -13.91 -0.84
CA ALA A 171 7.30 -13.36 -1.62
C ALA A 171 8.62 -13.38 -0.83
N THR A 172 8.60 -12.98 0.45
CA THR A 172 9.77 -13.04 1.34
C THR A 172 10.32 -14.45 1.43
N PHE A 173 9.44 -15.45 1.64
CA PHE A 173 9.84 -16.85 1.73
C PHE A 173 10.43 -17.37 0.41
N LEU A 174 9.83 -17.04 -0.73
CA LEU A 174 10.31 -17.46 -2.05
C LEU A 174 11.67 -16.83 -2.40
N VAL A 175 11.86 -15.53 -2.16
CA VAL A 175 13.16 -14.87 -2.40
C VAL A 175 14.22 -15.40 -1.42
N LEU A 176 13.86 -15.60 -0.15
CA LEU A 176 14.78 -16.20 0.83
C LEU A 176 15.18 -17.63 0.45
N LEU A 177 14.25 -18.43 -0.08
CA LEU A 177 14.54 -19.77 -0.60
C LEU A 177 15.46 -19.72 -1.83
N GLY A 178 15.26 -18.74 -2.72
CA GLY A 178 16.14 -18.51 -3.87
C GLY A 178 17.57 -18.13 -3.45
N VAL A 179 17.72 -17.19 -2.52
CA VAL A 179 19.03 -16.77 -1.96
C VAL A 179 19.69 -17.93 -1.21
N ALA A 180 18.98 -18.61 -0.31
CA ALA A 180 19.53 -19.77 0.40
C ALA A 180 19.92 -20.91 -0.57
N GLY A 181 19.12 -21.14 -1.63
CA GLY A 181 19.44 -22.09 -2.68
C GLY A 181 20.68 -21.70 -3.49
N LEU A 182 20.88 -20.41 -3.75
CA LEU A 182 22.04 -19.86 -4.42
C LEU A 182 23.32 -20.02 -3.58
N ALA A 183 23.26 -19.67 -2.29
CA ALA A 183 24.36 -19.88 -1.34
C ALA A 183 24.74 -21.37 -1.23
N VAL A 184 23.74 -22.26 -1.13
CA VAL A 184 23.95 -23.72 -1.11
C VAL A 184 24.55 -24.22 -2.42
N TYR A 185 24.07 -23.74 -3.56
CA TYR A 185 24.58 -24.15 -4.87
C TYR A 185 26.03 -23.67 -5.08
N GLY A 186 26.34 -22.41 -4.77
CA GLY A 186 27.71 -21.89 -4.82
C GLY A 186 28.65 -22.56 -3.82
N TRP A 187 28.14 -23.03 -2.68
CA TRP A 187 28.94 -23.79 -1.73
C TRP A 187 29.41 -25.13 -2.32
N PHE A 188 28.53 -25.84 -3.04
CA PHE A 188 28.85 -27.13 -3.68
C PHE A 188 29.53 -26.99 -5.06
N PHE A 189 29.27 -25.92 -5.80
CA PHE A 189 29.73 -25.71 -7.18
C PHE A 189 30.36 -24.31 -7.38
N PRO A 190 31.39 -23.91 -6.61
CA PRO A 190 31.93 -22.54 -6.62
C PRO A 190 32.41 -22.09 -8.01
N GLN A 191 32.98 -23.01 -8.79
CA GLN A 191 33.50 -22.73 -10.14
C GLN A 191 32.40 -22.31 -11.15
N SER A 192 31.15 -22.73 -10.93
CA SER A 192 30.03 -22.46 -11.85
C SER A 192 29.49 -21.02 -11.73
N LEU A 193 29.66 -20.39 -10.56
CA LEU A 193 29.16 -19.06 -10.22
C LEU A 193 30.30 -18.16 -9.71
N SER A 194 31.48 -18.27 -10.30
CA SER A 194 32.65 -17.50 -9.89
C SER A 194 32.43 -15.99 -10.07
N ILE A 195 32.40 -15.23 -8.97
CA ILE A 195 32.28 -13.76 -8.95
C ILE A 195 33.65 -13.09 -8.74
N CYS A 196 34.70 -13.70 -9.29
CA CYS A 196 36.05 -13.15 -9.26
C CYS A 196 36.26 -12.19 -10.44
N PHE A 197 37.09 -11.17 -10.24
CA PHE A 197 37.44 -10.15 -11.22
C PHE A 197 38.94 -10.22 -11.55
N THR A 198 39.29 -9.94 -12.80
CA THR A 198 40.66 -9.94 -13.31
C THR A 198 40.99 -8.52 -13.80
N PRO A 199 41.36 -7.59 -12.90
CA PRO A 199 41.67 -6.22 -13.28
C PRO A 199 42.78 -6.17 -14.35
N LYS A 200 42.64 -5.26 -15.30
CA LYS A 200 43.61 -5.08 -16.39
C LYS A 200 44.94 -4.58 -15.82
N VAL A 201 45.98 -5.38 -15.97
CA VAL A 201 47.36 -5.01 -15.62
C VAL A 201 47.90 -4.03 -16.66
N ASP A 202 48.57 -2.96 -16.21
CA ASP A 202 49.26 -2.02 -17.10
C ASP A 202 50.32 -2.72 -17.97
N PRO A 203 50.54 -2.28 -19.23
CA PRO A 203 51.41 -2.96 -20.20
C PRO A 203 52.92 -2.74 -19.94
N GLY A 204 53.36 -3.11 -18.74
CA GLY A 204 54.74 -3.07 -18.27
C GLY A 204 55.01 -3.88 -16.98
N GLY A 205 53.97 -4.46 -16.35
CA GLY A 205 54.11 -5.34 -15.20
C GLY A 205 54.52 -6.77 -15.57
N ALA A 206 55.40 -7.39 -14.78
CA ALA A 206 55.96 -8.70 -15.08
C ALA A 206 54.99 -9.86 -14.77
N SER A 207 54.57 -10.60 -15.81
CA SER A 207 54.13 -12.01 -15.85
C SER A 207 53.02 -12.54 -14.92
N GLY A 208 52.58 -11.79 -13.91
CA GLY A 208 51.54 -12.19 -12.96
C GLY A 208 50.23 -11.43 -13.20
N VAL A 209 49.11 -12.14 -13.17
CA VAL A 209 47.76 -11.55 -13.17
C VAL A 209 47.25 -11.54 -11.73
N THR A 210 46.68 -10.42 -11.29
CA THR A 210 45.95 -10.37 -10.01
C THR A 210 44.51 -10.81 -10.23
N VAL A 211 44.00 -11.69 -9.36
CA VAL A 211 42.61 -12.13 -9.37
C VAL A 211 41.97 -11.79 -8.02
N VAL A 212 40.85 -11.07 -8.07
CA VAL A 212 40.15 -10.54 -6.89
C VAL A 212 38.82 -11.28 -6.72
N CYS A 213 38.67 -12.05 -5.66
CA CYS A 213 37.43 -12.75 -5.30
C CYS A 213 36.79 -12.12 -4.02
N PRO A 214 35.49 -12.32 -3.78
CA PRO A 214 34.82 -11.81 -2.58
C PRO A 214 35.41 -12.25 -1.23
N THR A 215 36.08 -13.40 -1.13
CA THR A 215 36.76 -13.87 0.10
C THR A 215 38.27 -13.68 0.12
N ALA A 216 38.94 -13.76 -1.03
CA ALA A 216 40.40 -13.77 -1.15
C ALA A 216 40.91 -12.93 -2.34
N GLU A 217 42.14 -12.45 -2.22
CA GLU A 217 42.88 -11.79 -3.29
C GLU A 217 44.12 -12.63 -3.62
N HIS A 218 44.34 -12.92 -4.91
CA HIS A 218 45.45 -13.73 -5.39
C HIS A 218 46.33 -12.88 -6.31
N THR A 219 47.56 -12.62 -5.89
CA THR A 219 48.59 -11.99 -6.74
C THR A 219 49.41 -13.05 -7.47
N ASP A 220 50.13 -12.63 -8.51
CA ASP A 220 51.10 -13.46 -9.23
C ASP A 220 50.53 -14.77 -9.83
N VAL A 221 49.24 -14.75 -10.22
CA VAL A 221 48.59 -15.89 -10.89
C VAL A 221 49.10 -16.00 -12.32
N SER A 222 49.43 -17.23 -12.74
CA SER A 222 49.88 -17.52 -14.10
C SER A 222 48.86 -17.08 -15.16
N ALA A 223 49.33 -16.34 -16.16
CA ALA A 223 48.51 -15.91 -17.29
C ALA A 223 47.91 -17.13 -18.03
N GLY A 224 46.60 -17.33 -17.89
CA GLY A 224 45.86 -18.46 -18.48
C GLY A 224 45.05 -19.29 -17.47
N THR A 225 45.31 -19.18 -16.16
CA THR A 225 44.46 -19.80 -15.14
C THR A 225 43.06 -19.15 -15.16
N PRO A 226 41.97 -19.91 -15.34
CA PRO A 226 40.63 -19.32 -15.34
C PRO A 226 40.25 -18.90 -13.92
N ALA A 227 39.74 -17.67 -13.76
CA ALA A 227 39.38 -17.12 -12.45
C ALA A 227 38.30 -17.93 -11.67
N SER A 228 37.64 -18.89 -12.33
CA SER A 228 36.74 -19.86 -11.70
C SER A 228 37.46 -20.93 -10.87
N GLU A 229 38.74 -21.22 -11.12
CA GLU A 229 39.53 -22.18 -10.31
C GLU A 229 39.91 -21.62 -8.93
N LEU A 230 39.96 -20.29 -8.80
CA LEU A 230 40.27 -19.57 -7.56
C LEU A 230 39.03 -19.21 -6.73
N ALA A 231 37.82 -19.52 -7.23
CA ALA A 231 36.58 -19.22 -6.54
C ALA A 231 36.37 -20.13 -5.31
N GLU A 232 36.03 -19.54 -4.17
CA GLU A 232 35.76 -20.26 -2.93
C GLU A 232 34.26 -20.51 -2.72
N SER A 233 33.90 -21.64 -2.07
CA SER A 233 32.54 -21.95 -1.62
C SER A 233 31.87 -20.87 -0.75
N ARG A 234 32.64 -19.89 -0.25
CA ARG A 234 32.19 -18.79 0.62
C ARG A 234 31.97 -17.46 -0.12
N ASP A 235 32.31 -17.37 -1.40
CA ASP A 235 32.23 -16.11 -2.15
C ASP A 235 30.80 -15.56 -2.23
N ILE A 236 29.84 -16.40 -2.66
CA ILE A 236 28.43 -16.00 -2.75
C ILE A 236 27.88 -15.58 -1.38
N LEU A 237 28.12 -16.38 -0.33
CA LEU A 237 27.68 -16.07 1.03
C LEU A 237 28.22 -14.71 1.52
N THR A 238 29.48 -14.38 1.17
CA THR A 238 30.10 -13.10 1.55
C THR A 238 29.46 -11.93 0.80
N VAL A 239 29.14 -12.10 -0.49
CA VAL A 239 28.39 -11.11 -1.29
C VAL A 239 26.97 -10.90 -0.76
N GLU A 240 26.26 -11.98 -0.42
CA GLU A 240 24.91 -11.92 0.14
C GLU A 240 24.89 -11.18 1.49
N ILE A 241 25.86 -11.44 2.37
CA ILE A 241 26.01 -10.73 3.65
C ILE A 241 26.27 -9.23 3.44
N ALA A 242 27.10 -8.86 2.45
CA ALA A 242 27.31 -7.45 2.10
C ALA A 242 26.02 -6.80 1.55
N GLY A 243 25.28 -7.51 0.70
CA GLY A 243 23.97 -7.07 0.20
C GLY A 243 22.92 -6.89 1.31
N LEU A 244 22.89 -7.81 2.28
CA LEU A 244 22.06 -7.72 3.48
C LEU A 244 22.39 -6.48 4.32
N ALA A 245 23.68 -6.16 4.49
CA ALA A 245 24.11 -4.96 5.20
C ALA A 245 23.67 -3.67 4.49
N GLY A 246 23.82 -3.63 3.15
CA GLY A 246 23.30 -2.53 2.32
C GLY A 246 21.78 -2.35 2.46
N ALA A 247 21.02 -3.44 2.39
CA ALA A 247 19.58 -3.43 2.59
C ALA A 247 19.17 -2.96 3.99
N ALA A 248 19.87 -3.39 5.04
CA ALA A 248 19.61 -3.02 6.42
C ALA A 248 19.65 -1.49 6.62
N LEU A 249 20.59 -0.80 5.98
CA LEU A 249 20.65 0.68 6.00
C LEU A 249 19.38 1.31 5.42
N THR A 250 18.85 0.78 4.30
CA THR A 250 17.59 1.26 3.70
C THR A 250 16.39 1.00 4.59
N VAL A 251 16.36 -0.14 5.30
CA VAL A 251 15.33 -0.47 6.28
C VAL A 251 15.37 0.51 7.45
N ILE A 252 16.54 0.74 8.05
CA ILE A 252 16.72 1.71 9.16
C ILE A 252 16.27 3.11 8.74
N ALA A 253 16.67 3.59 7.56
CA ALA A 253 16.26 4.88 7.03
C ALA A 253 14.73 4.96 6.78
N SER A 254 14.11 3.86 6.36
CA SER A 254 12.66 3.77 6.17
C SER A 254 11.89 3.75 7.49
N LEU A 255 12.38 3.03 8.51
CA LEU A 255 11.72 2.92 9.82
C LEU A 255 11.67 4.28 10.55
N ARG A 256 12.69 5.13 10.41
CA ARG A 256 12.72 6.49 10.99
C ARG A 256 11.57 7.40 10.53
N ARG A 257 10.91 7.09 9.40
CA ARG A 257 9.76 7.85 8.88
C ARG A 257 8.41 7.35 9.41
N ILE A 258 8.38 6.24 10.14
CA ILE A 258 7.15 5.68 10.70
C ILE A 258 6.84 6.36 12.04
N ARG A 259 5.90 7.31 12.01
CA ARG A 259 5.30 7.89 13.23
C ARG A 259 4.00 7.14 13.53
N GLY A 260 3.88 6.56 14.73
CA GLY A 260 2.66 5.91 15.23
C GLY A 260 2.19 4.70 14.40
N THR A 261 2.56 3.47 14.80
CA THR A 261 2.02 2.26 14.18
C THR A 261 0.63 1.91 14.75
N ASP A 262 -0.37 2.73 14.47
CA ASP A 262 -1.77 2.44 14.82
C ASP A 262 -2.40 1.41 13.87
N SER A 263 -1.76 1.11 12.73
CA SER A 263 -2.20 0.06 11.80
C SER A 263 -2.09 -1.34 12.42
N PRO A 264 -3.20 -2.10 12.58
CA PRO A 264 -3.23 -3.37 13.34
C PRO A 264 -2.51 -4.57 12.67
N TYR A 265 -1.78 -4.35 11.57
CA TYR A 265 -1.22 -5.40 10.72
C TYR A 265 0.29 -5.31 10.44
N MET A 266 0.99 -4.30 10.95
CA MET A 266 2.45 -4.14 10.80
C MET A 266 2.95 -4.25 9.34
N LEU A 267 2.16 -3.79 8.36
CA LEU A 267 2.54 -3.82 6.93
C LEU A 267 3.94 -3.25 6.65
N PRO A 268 4.36 -2.11 7.24
CA PRO A 268 5.71 -1.57 7.02
C PRO A 268 6.83 -2.49 7.53
N LEU A 269 6.55 -3.35 8.51
CA LEU A 269 7.51 -4.34 8.99
C LEU A 269 7.59 -5.53 8.02
N ALA A 270 6.47 -6.01 7.49
CA ALA A 270 6.47 -7.09 6.50
C ALA A 270 7.25 -6.68 5.23
N SER A 271 7.03 -5.47 4.72
CA SER A 271 7.79 -4.96 3.58
C SER A 271 9.24 -4.61 3.91
N ALA A 272 9.57 -4.27 5.18
CA ALA A 272 10.95 -4.14 5.63
C ALA A 272 11.68 -5.48 5.72
N VAL A 273 11.01 -6.56 6.14
CA VAL A 273 11.60 -7.91 6.18
C VAL A 273 11.90 -8.43 4.78
N LEU A 274 11.02 -8.19 3.80
CA LEU A 274 11.25 -8.55 2.39
C LEU A 274 12.54 -7.93 1.82
N LYS A 275 12.92 -6.71 2.24
CA LYS A 275 14.10 -5.98 1.74
C LYS A 275 15.44 -6.68 2.03
N PHE A 276 15.50 -7.55 3.03
CA PHE A 276 16.74 -8.26 3.37
C PHE A 276 17.11 -9.29 2.28
N PRO A 277 16.31 -10.34 2.01
CA PRO A 277 16.64 -11.31 0.97
C PRO A 277 16.64 -10.69 -0.45
N THR A 278 15.79 -9.69 -0.75
CA THR A 278 15.89 -8.99 -2.05
C THR A 278 17.17 -8.18 -2.18
N GLY A 279 17.70 -7.61 -1.09
CA GLY A 279 19.01 -6.95 -1.09
C GLY A 279 20.18 -7.91 -1.28
N ALA A 280 20.14 -9.10 -0.67
CA ALA A 280 21.11 -10.17 -0.90
C ALA A 280 21.14 -10.59 -2.38
N LEU A 281 19.96 -10.86 -2.95
CA LEU A 281 19.80 -11.22 -4.35
C LEU A 281 20.26 -10.09 -5.30
N SER A 282 19.92 -8.84 -4.99
CA SER A 282 20.33 -7.66 -5.75
C SER A 282 21.85 -7.48 -5.78
N ALA A 283 22.55 -7.77 -4.67
CA ALA A 283 24.00 -7.72 -4.60
C ALA A 283 24.67 -8.76 -5.52
N PHE A 284 24.19 -10.00 -5.51
CA PHE A 284 24.67 -11.06 -6.40
C PHE A 284 24.43 -10.70 -7.88
N LEU A 285 23.19 -10.33 -8.23
CA LEU A 285 22.84 -9.96 -9.61
C LEU A 285 23.61 -8.72 -10.09
N GLY A 286 23.82 -7.73 -9.23
CA GLY A 286 24.61 -6.53 -9.53
C GLY A 286 26.07 -6.85 -9.86
N LEU A 287 26.74 -7.71 -9.08
CA LEU A 287 28.10 -8.15 -9.39
C LEU A 287 28.17 -9.02 -10.65
N LEU A 288 27.15 -9.85 -10.93
CA LEU A 288 27.06 -10.56 -12.21
C LEU A 288 26.94 -9.61 -13.41
N LEU A 289 26.19 -8.50 -13.28
CA LEU A 289 26.08 -7.48 -14.34
C LEU A 289 27.41 -6.76 -14.58
N ILE A 290 28.18 -6.47 -13.53
CA ILE A 290 29.55 -5.93 -13.66
C ILE A 290 30.45 -6.94 -14.38
N ARG A 291 30.47 -8.21 -13.93
CA ARG A 291 31.28 -9.28 -14.53
C ARG A 291 30.89 -9.56 -15.99
N GLY A 292 29.62 -9.43 -16.33
CA GLY A 292 29.13 -9.54 -17.71
C GLY A 292 29.45 -8.32 -18.59
N ALA A 293 30.19 -7.34 -18.09
CA ALA A 293 30.54 -6.08 -18.78
C ALA A 293 29.32 -5.27 -19.29
N PHE A 294 28.14 -5.48 -18.72
CA PHE A 294 26.91 -4.75 -19.07
C PHE A 294 26.94 -3.28 -18.61
N VAL A 295 27.88 -2.92 -17.73
CA VAL A 295 28.08 -1.56 -17.22
C VAL A 295 29.43 -1.03 -17.75
N PRO A 296 29.44 -0.15 -18.75
CA PRO A 296 30.67 0.40 -19.31
C PRO A 296 31.51 1.12 -18.26
N GLY A 297 32.81 0.82 -18.19
CA GLY A 297 33.76 1.51 -17.31
C GLY A 297 33.78 1.06 -15.84
N LEU A 298 33.01 0.04 -15.45
CA LEU A 298 33.04 -0.55 -14.09
C LEU A 298 33.47 -2.03 -14.06
N SER A 299 33.91 -2.58 -15.19
CA SER A 299 34.19 -4.02 -15.39
C SER A 299 35.36 -4.59 -14.58
N ASP A 300 36.24 -3.73 -14.07
CA ASP A 300 37.46 -4.10 -13.35
C ASP A 300 37.33 -3.62 -11.90
N LEU A 301 37.32 -4.55 -10.94
CA LEU A 301 37.29 -4.28 -9.50
C LEU A 301 38.62 -4.72 -8.89
N ASP A 302 39.40 -3.75 -8.40
CA ASP A 302 40.82 -3.91 -8.08
C ASP A 302 41.09 -4.47 -6.68
N SER A 303 40.06 -4.55 -5.83
CA SER A 303 40.18 -5.08 -4.47
C SER A 303 38.87 -5.66 -3.94
N ARG A 304 38.99 -6.60 -3.02
CA ARG A 304 37.90 -7.22 -2.27
C ARG A 304 37.04 -6.16 -1.56
N ALA A 305 37.66 -5.10 -1.06
CA ALA A 305 36.95 -3.97 -0.44
C ALA A 305 36.00 -3.27 -1.44
N GLN A 306 36.41 -3.09 -2.70
CA GLN A 306 35.53 -2.57 -3.76
C GLN A 306 34.42 -3.58 -4.10
N VAL A 307 34.73 -4.87 -4.23
CA VAL A 307 33.72 -5.93 -4.51
C VAL A 307 32.63 -5.95 -3.44
N LEU A 308 32.99 -5.94 -2.16
CA LEU A 308 32.03 -5.92 -1.04
C LEU A 308 31.32 -4.55 -0.92
N GLY A 309 32.00 -3.45 -1.25
CA GLY A 309 31.41 -2.12 -1.32
C GLY A 309 30.31 -2.03 -2.38
N TRP A 310 30.56 -2.54 -3.59
CA TRP A 310 29.57 -2.63 -4.66
C TRP A 310 28.43 -3.61 -4.33
N ALA A 311 28.72 -4.76 -3.72
CA ALA A 311 27.68 -5.67 -3.22
C ALA A 311 26.73 -4.96 -2.23
N ALA A 312 27.26 -4.22 -1.27
CA ALA A 312 26.46 -3.43 -0.34
C ALA A 312 25.70 -2.29 -1.06
N ALA A 313 26.32 -1.61 -2.03
CA ALA A 313 25.67 -0.58 -2.83
C ALA A 313 24.48 -1.14 -3.62
N PHE A 314 24.63 -2.29 -4.29
CA PHE A 314 23.54 -2.98 -5.01
C PHE A 314 22.45 -3.50 -4.07
N GLY A 315 22.80 -3.98 -2.87
CA GLY A 315 21.83 -4.36 -1.84
C GLY A 315 21.00 -3.18 -1.32
N ALA A 316 21.60 -1.99 -1.24
CA ALA A 316 20.88 -0.74 -0.94
C ALA A 316 20.07 -0.22 -2.15
N ALA A 317 20.59 -0.38 -3.37
CA ALA A 317 19.99 0.09 -4.62
C ALA A 317 18.83 -0.78 -5.14
N GLN A 318 18.43 -1.84 -4.42
CA GLN A 318 17.31 -2.74 -4.77
C GLN A 318 16.03 -2.02 -5.27
N HIS A 319 15.71 -0.83 -4.73
CA HIS A 319 14.53 -0.03 -5.13
C HIS A 319 14.61 0.56 -6.55
N LEU A 320 15.80 0.72 -7.11
CA LEU A 320 15.98 1.18 -8.49
C LEU A 320 15.69 0.05 -9.47
N VAL A 321 16.16 -1.16 -9.16
CA VAL A 321 15.95 -2.36 -9.98
C VAL A 321 14.48 -2.75 -10.00
N THR A 322 13.79 -2.75 -8.85
CA THR A 322 12.35 -3.07 -8.80
C THR A 322 11.51 -2.05 -9.58
N ARG A 323 11.81 -0.75 -9.45
CA ARG A 323 11.08 0.29 -10.22
C ARG A 323 11.23 0.11 -11.72
N LEU A 324 12.44 -0.10 -12.21
CA LEU A 324 12.68 -0.28 -13.65
C LEU A 324 11.99 -1.53 -14.23
N VAL A 325 11.76 -2.56 -13.40
CA VAL A 325 10.96 -3.74 -13.78
C VAL A 325 9.45 -3.44 -13.69
N ASP A 326 8.99 -2.80 -12.62
CA ASP A 326 7.58 -2.42 -12.43
C ASP A 326 7.10 -1.46 -13.55
N ASP A 327 7.90 -0.46 -13.90
CA ASP A 327 7.60 0.51 -14.97
C ASP A 327 7.45 -0.21 -16.32
N ARG A 328 8.32 -1.19 -16.61
CA ARG A 328 8.24 -2.01 -17.84
C ARG A 328 7.04 -2.96 -17.81
N ALA A 329 6.72 -3.56 -16.67
CA ALA A 329 5.55 -4.43 -16.52
C ALA A 329 4.24 -3.64 -16.67
N GLN A 330 4.16 -2.40 -16.17
CA GLN A 330 2.99 -1.55 -16.38
C GLN A 330 2.87 -1.08 -17.83
N MET A 331 3.97 -0.77 -18.52
CA MET A 331 3.92 -0.45 -19.95
C MET A 331 3.39 -1.62 -20.79
N THR A 332 3.90 -2.84 -20.60
CA THR A 332 3.42 -4.01 -21.36
C THR A 332 1.99 -4.41 -21.02
N LEU A 333 1.58 -4.31 -19.75
CA LEU A 333 0.17 -4.52 -19.36
C LEU A 333 -0.76 -3.43 -19.91
N ALA A 334 -0.30 -2.18 -20.02
CA ALA A 334 -1.07 -1.09 -20.61
C ALA A 334 -1.15 -1.17 -22.15
N GLU A 335 -0.17 -1.81 -22.79
CA GLU A 335 -0.17 -2.11 -24.23
C GLU A 335 -1.15 -3.26 -24.54
N VAL A 336 -1.05 -4.39 -23.81
CA VAL A 336 -2.00 -5.52 -23.92
C VAL A 336 -3.41 -5.10 -23.53
N GLY A 337 -3.55 -4.25 -22.51
CA GLY A 337 -4.82 -3.67 -22.07
C GLY A 337 -5.47 -2.86 -23.19
N ARG A 338 -4.73 -1.95 -23.84
CA ARG A 338 -5.23 -1.19 -25.01
C ARG A 338 -5.63 -2.10 -26.17
N THR A 339 -4.82 -3.11 -26.52
CA THR A 339 -5.21 -4.04 -27.60
C THR A 339 -6.46 -4.83 -27.25
N THR A 340 -6.67 -5.17 -25.97
CA THR A 340 -7.88 -5.88 -25.53
C THR A 340 -9.10 -4.94 -25.52
N GLU A 341 -8.96 -3.71 -25.04
CA GLU A 341 -10.01 -2.68 -25.05
C GLU A 341 -10.44 -2.35 -26.48
N ALA A 342 -9.49 -2.21 -27.43
CA ALA A 342 -9.76 -1.95 -28.84
C ALA A 342 -10.40 -3.14 -29.60
N VAL A 343 -10.16 -4.38 -29.18
CA VAL A 343 -10.77 -5.59 -29.78
C VAL A 343 -12.18 -5.86 -29.21
N VAL A 344 -12.44 -5.46 -27.97
CA VAL A 344 -13.72 -5.72 -27.28
C VAL A 344 -14.71 -4.56 -27.44
N ASP A 345 -14.24 -3.30 -27.52
CA ASP A 345 -15.08 -2.10 -27.61
C ASP A 345 -14.39 -1.00 -28.45
N PRO A 346 -14.44 -1.09 -29.80
CA PRO A 346 -13.71 -0.20 -30.69
C PRO A 346 -14.24 1.25 -30.68
N GLU A 347 -15.53 1.44 -30.38
CA GLU A 347 -16.16 2.76 -30.32
C GLU A 347 -15.64 3.55 -29.11
N ARG A 348 -15.49 2.88 -27.96
CA ARG A 348 -14.95 3.48 -26.74
C ARG A 348 -13.46 3.78 -26.81
N ALA A 349 -12.70 2.98 -27.57
CA ALA A 349 -11.28 3.25 -27.83
C ALA A 349 -11.10 4.55 -28.64
N ALA A 350 -11.89 4.76 -29.69
CA ALA A 350 -11.81 5.94 -30.57
C ALA A 350 -12.13 7.26 -29.84
N VAL A 351 -13.08 7.26 -28.91
CA VAL A 351 -13.41 8.44 -28.08
C VAL A 351 -12.24 8.83 -27.18
N LYS A 352 -11.57 7.84 -26.58
CA LYS A 352 -10.46 8.03 -25.62
C LYS A 352 -9.19 8.61 -26.28
N GLU A 353 -9.00 8.36 -27.57
CA GLU A 353 -7.91 8.92 -28.37
C GLU A 353 -8.23 10.35 -28.87
N SER A 354 -9.51 10.70 -28.98
CA SER A 354 -9.98 12.04 -29.36
C SER A 354 -9.83 13.09 -28.23
N ASP A 355 -9.71 12.65 -26.98
CA ASP A 355 -9.58 13.52 -25.79
C ASP A 355 -8.12 13.91 -25.45
N VAL A 356 -7.13 13.54 -26.27
CA VAL A 356 -5.72 13.92 -26.08
C VAL A 356 -5.44 15.30 -26.70
N PRO A 357 -5.13 16.36 -25.91
CA PRO A 357 -5.03 17.70 -26.48
C PRO A 357 -3.69 17.96 -27.19
N GLY A 358 -3.71 17.88 -28.52
CA GLY A 358 -2.96 18.79 -29.38
C GLY A 358 -1.63 18.31 -29.96
N GLU A 359 -1.65 17.96 -31.25
CA GLU A 359 -0.66 18.48 -32.19
C GLU A 359 -1.39 19.03 -33.43
N THR A 360 -0.99 20.20 -33.91
CA THR A 360 -1.80 21.07 -34.80
C THR A 360 -1.58 20.82 -36.29
N GLY A 361 -2.65 20.81 -37.10
CA GLY A 361 -2.56 20.55 -38.55
C GLY A 361 -3.74 20.98 -39.44
N ALA A 362 -4.22 22.23 -39.27
CA ALA A 362 -5.01 23.07 -40.22
C ALA A 362 -6.09 22.49 -41.18
N PRO A 363 -7.33 23.05 -41.21
CA PRO A 363 -8.30 22.85 -42.29
C PRO A 363 -8.15 23.87 -43.45
N GLY A 364 -8.64 23.52 -44.66
CA GLY A 364 -8.63 24.34 -45.89
C GLY A 364 -9.83 25.33 -46.00
N PRO A 365 -10.62 25.38 -47.11
CA PRO A 365 -10.57 24.65 -48.38
C PRO A 365 -10.13 25.55 -49.57
N PRO A 366 -10.94 26.18 -50.48
CA PRO A 366 -12.41 26.23 -50.68
C PRO A 366 -12.90 25.26 -51.79
N ALA A 367 -13.92 25.64 -52.58
CA ALA A 367 -14.80 24.75 -53.36
C ALA A 367 -14.93 25.08 -54.87
N ALA A 368 -15.52 24.16 -55.64
CA ALA A 368 -16.14 24.44 -56.94
C ALA A 368 -17.38 23.55 -57.17
N PHE A 369 -18.57 24.15 -57.08
CA PHE A 369 -19.79 23.67 -57.75
C PHE A 369 -20.68 24.89 -58.02
N GLN A 370 -21.20 25.02 -59.24
CA GLN A 370 -22.02 26.16 -59.66
C GLN A 370 -23.51 25.83 -59.50
N ASP A 371 -24.33 26.82 -59.16
CA ASP A 371 -25.37 27.39 -60.05
C ASP A 371 -26.38 28.24 -59.24
N GLY A 372 -26.85 29.34 -59.83
CA GLY A 372 -27.85 30.23 -59.21
C GLY A 372 -27.67 31.71 -59.59
N GLU A 373 -28.31 32.13 -60.68
CA GLU A 373 -28.41 33.54 -61.10
C GLU A 373 -29.29 34.39 -60.15
N GLY A 374 -29.03 35.71 -60.08
CA GLY A 374 -29.96 36.68 -59.50
C GLY A 374 -29.30 37.83 -58.73
N PRO A 375 -29.03 39.00 -59.36
CA PRO A 375 -28.43 40.16 -58.69
C PRO A 375 -29.49 41.14 -58.16
N HIS A 376 -29.16 41.95 -57.15
CA HIS A 376 -29.65 43.34 -56.98
C HIS A 376 -28.80 44.13 -55.95
N GLU A 377 -28.88 45.46 -56.02
CA GLU A 377 -28.17 46.53 -55.27
C GLU A 377 -27.99 46.30 -53.75
N GLY A 378 -27.12 46.97 -52.99
CA GLY A 378 -26.32 48.21 -53.13
C GLY A 378 -25.94 48.65 -51.69
N ALA A 379 -24.67 48.94 -51.40
CA ALA A 379 -24.09 50.29 -51.29
C ALA A 379 -24.49 51.12 -50.03
N GLN A 380 -23.46 51.68 -49.38
CA GLN A 380 -23.47 52.80 -48.39
C GLN A 380 -24.01 52.55 -46.96
N GLU A 381 -23.67 53.35 -45.92
CA GLU A 381 -22.50 54.19 -45.55
C GLU A 381 -22.75 54.79 -44.13
N GLY A 382 -21.73 55.29 -43.42
CA GLY A 382 -21.88 56.14 -42.22
C GLY A 382 -21.53 55.46 -40.89
N THR A 383 -20.39 55.68 -40.23
CA THR A 383 -19.87 56.94 -39.63
C THR A 383 -20.61 57.39 -38.35
N ARG A 384 -19.98 57.25 -37.16
CA ARG A 384 -19.36 58.39 -36.43
C ARG A 384 -18.59 57.95 -35.17
N ALA A 385 -17.54 58.70 -34.83
CA ALA A 385 -16.71 58.50 -33.63
C ALA A 385 -17.02 59.51 -32.52
N ARG A 386 -16.65 59.20 -31.26
CA ARG A 386 -16.00 60.16 -30.34
C ARG A 386 -15.21 59.48 -29.22
N ALA A 387 -14.35 60.27 -28.58
CA ALA A 387 -13.12 59.86 -27.89
C ALA A 387 -13.23 59.85 -26.34
N PRO A 388 -12.21 59.36 -25.60
CA PRO A 388 -12.25 59.15 -24.15
C PRO A 388 -11.61 60.31 -23.34
N VAL A 389 -11.72 60.23 -22.01
CA VAL A 389 -10.94 61.03 -21.03
C VAL A 389 -10.57 60.13 -19.84
N ASP A 390 -9.41 60.39 -19.22
CA ASP A 390 -8.72 59.59 -18.19
C ASP A 390 -8.37 60.47 -16.96
N GLU A 391 -7.72 59.86 -15.95
CA GLU A 391 -6.98 60.41 -14.80
C GLU A 391 -7.72 60.88 -13.52
N GLY A 392 -7.12 60.55 -12.36
CA GLY A 392 -7.43 61.16 -11.05
C GLY A 392 -7.01 60.37 -9.79
N THR A 393 -5.71 60.44 -9.45
CA THR A 393 -5.03 60.52 -8.11
C THR A 393 -5.87 60.47 -6.79
N GLU A 394 -5.40 60.10 -5.57
CA GLU A 394 -4.08 59.94 -4.93
C GLU A 394 -4.24 59.23 -3.54
N GLY A 395 -3.17 58.80 -2.85
CA GLY A 395 -3.29 58.41 -1.42
C GLY A 395 -2.14 57.57 -0.82
N ALA A 396 -1.45 58.07 0.21
CA ALA A 396 -0.21 57.49 0.74
C ALA A 396 -0.31 56.84 2.15
N ARG A 397 0.73 56.05 2.47
CA ARG A 397 1.15 55.35 3.72
C ARG A 397 1.23 56.28 4.99
N PRO A 398 1.52 55.83 6.25
CA PRO A 398 2.38 54.68 6.64
C PRO A 398 2.23 53.97 8.04
N ARG A 399 3.13 52.98 8.28
CA ARG A 399 3.69 52.46 9.58
C ARG A 399 2.75 51.69 10.55
N ALA A 400 3.23 50.95 11.56
CA ALA A 400 4.37 50.01 11.70
C ALA A 400 4.42 49.44 13.15
N GLY A 401 4.36 48.11 13.31
CA GLY A 401 4.70 47.37 14.56
C GLY A 401 3.78 47.62 15.78
N PRO A 402 4.05 46.96 16.93
CA PRO A 402 5.08 45.92 17.16
C PRO A 402 4.71 44.52 16.66
#